data_AF-A0A822EM70-F1
#
_entry.id   AF-A0A822EM70-F1
#
_cell.length_a   1.000
_cell.length_b   1.000
_cell.length_c   1.000
_cell.angle_alpha   90.00
_cell.angle_beta   90.00
_cell.angle_gamma   90.00
#
_symmetry.space_group_name_H-M   'P 1'
#
loop_
_entity.id
_entity.type
_entity.pdbx_description
1 polymer ?
#
loop_
_entity_poly.entity_id
_entity_poly.type
_entity_poly.pdbx_seq_one_letter_code
_entity_poly.pdbx_strand_id
1 'polypeptide(L)'
;TGAVKDTKLGIALAIAVALHNIPEGIAVATPIYFATGSKLKAFRWTLISALAEPFGGIIGWLIADDGLNANVNGIMFGLVVGMMVTISIKELIPIAHHFCLSKDNVTYSILFGMCVIAFSFILLDYAGV
;
A
#
# COMPACT_ATOMS: atom_id res chain seq x y z
N THR A 1 -3.90 22.15 -1.20
CA THR A 1 -3.03 21.02 -0.83
C THR A 1 -3.19 20.69 0.65
N GLY A 2 -3.94 19.63 1.00
CA GLY A 2 -4.28 19.28 2.39
C GLY A 2 -3.07 19.01 3.29
N ALA A 3 -2.08 18.24 2.80
CA ALA A 3 -0.84 17.94 3.53
C ALA A 3 0.15 19.12 3.62
N VAL A 4 0.05 20.11 2.73
CA VAL A 4 0.85 21.35 2.77
C VAL A 4 0.17 22.40 3.67
N LYS A 5 -1.16 22.34 3.82
CA LYS A 5 -1.93 23.18 4.75
C LYS A 5 -1.96 22.61 6.17
N ASP A 6 -1.84 21.30 6.33
CA ASP A 6 -1.73 20.60 7.61
C ASP A 6 -0.56 19.61 7.59
N THR A 7 0.58 20.08 8.08
CA THR A 7 1.81 19.28 8.18
C THR A 7 1.64 18.05 9.07
N LYS A 8 0.74 18.08 10.07
CA LYS A 8 0.50 16.91 10.93
C LYS A 8 -0.18 15.80 10.15
N LEU A 9 -1.19 16.13 9.34
CA LEU A 9 -1.83 15.20 8.42
C LEU A 9 -0.83 14.62 7.43
N GLY A 10 0.03 15.47 6.84
CA GLY A 10 1.07 15.04 5.89
C GLY A 10 2.07 14.05 6.51
N ILE A 11 2.57 14.33 7.72
CA ILE A 11 3.48 13.43 8.44
C ILE A 11 2.78 12.12 8.81
N ALA A 12 1.54 12.18 9.31
CA ALA A 12 0.76 11.00 9.65
C ALA A 12 0.55 10.09 8.43
N LEU A 13 0.19 10.67 7.29
CA LEU A 13 0.05 9.94 6.02
C LEU A 13 1.38 9.34 5.56
N ALA A 14 2.49 10.08 5.63
CA ALA A 14 3.80 9.57 5.25
C ALA A 14 4.22 8.37 6.12
N ILE A 15 3.97 8.42 7.43
CA ILE A 15 4.21 7.29 8.34
C ILE A 15 3.31 6.11 8.00
N ALA A 16 2.02 6.35 7.74
CA ALA A 16 1.06 5.30 7.40
C ALA A 16 1.47 4.56 6.11
N VAL A 17 1.87 5.30 5.08
CA VAL A 17 2.38 4.72 3.81
C VAL A 17 3.67 3.94 4.07
N ALA A 18 4.62 4.48 4.84
CA ALA A 18 5.86 3.79 5.16
C ALA A 18 5.63 2.44 5.88
N LEU A 19 4.64 2.38 6.79
CA LEU A 19 4.27 1.14 7.47
C LEU A 19 3.58 0.13 6.53
N HIS A 20 2.75 0.60 5.59
CA HIS A 20 2.11 -0.26 4.57
C HIS A 20 3.13 -0.95 3.66
N ASN A 21 4.24 -0.27 3.35
CA ASN A 21 5.28 -0.81 2.47
C ASN A 21 6.05 -2.00 3.04
N ILE A 22 6.01 -2.21 4.36
CA ILE A 22 6.68 -3.35 4.97
C ILE A 22 5.98 -4.66 4.56
N PRO A 23 4.66 -4.86 4.81
CA PRO A 23 3.90 -5.99 4.27
C PRO A 23 4.00 -6.15 2.75
N GLU A 24 3.86 -5.05 2.00
CA GLU A 24 3.92 -5.10 0.53
C GLU A 24 5.31 -5.53 0.05
N GLY A 25 6.36 -5.00 0.66
CA GLY A 25 7.73 -5.38 0.33
C GLY A 25 8.00 -6.87 0.57
N ILE A 26 7.45 -7.44 1.63
CA ILE A 26 7.51 -8.89 1.90
C ILE A 26 6.74 -9.66 0.81
N ALA A 27 5.55 -9.18 0.44
CA ALA A 27 4.73 -9.80 -0.60
C ALA A 27 5.42 -9.81 -1.98
N VAL A 28 6.21 -8.79 -2.30
CA VAL A 28 7.03 -8.72 -3.52
C VAL A 28 8.31 -9.56 -3.41
N ALA A 29 9.01 -9.51 -2.28
CA ALA A 29 10.28 -10.20 -2.09
C ALA A 29 10.15 -11.73 -2.14
N THR A 30 9.08 -12.25 -1.53
CA THR A 30 8.85 -13.68 -1.32
C THR A 30 8.79 -14.47 -2.63
N PRO A 31 7.91 -14.16 -3.61
CA PRO A 31 7.85 -14.91 -4.87
C PRO A 31 9.16 -14.77 -5.68
N ILE A 32 9.82 -13.62 -5.65
CA ILE A 32 11.11 -13.43 -6.34
C ILE A 32 12.19 -14.31 -5.73
N TYR A 33 12.23 -14.42 -4.40
CA TYR A 33 13.15 -15.33 -3.72
C TYR A 33 12.86 -16.79 -4.08
N PHE A 34 11.60 -17.22 -4.06
CA PHE A 34 11.24 -18.59 -4.42
C PHE A 34 11.51 -18.92 -5.89
N ALA A 35 11.38 -17.94 -6.79
CA ALA A 35 11.67 -18.13 -8.21
C ALA A 35 13.18 -18.10 -8.53
N THR A 36 13.99 -17.34 -7.77
CA THR A 36 15.39 -17.09 -8.13
C THR A 36 16.43 -17.68 -7.18
N GLY A 37 16.02 -18.11 -5.97
CA GLY A 37 16.90 -18.57 -4.89
C GLY A 37 17.83 -17.51 -4.30
N SER A 38 17.77 -16.25 -4.77
CA SER A 38 18.75 -15.21 -4.40
C SER A 38 18.11 -14.11 -3.55
N LYS A 39 18.54 -14.03 -2.28
CA LYS A 39 18.11 -12.97 -1.35
C LYS A 39 18.45 -11.58 -1.86
N LEU A 40 19.60 -11.42 -2.52
CA LEU A 40 20.03 -10.14 -3.07
C LEU A 40 19.15 -9.70 -4.25
N LYS A 41 18.73 -10.63 -5.11
CA LYS A 41 17.79 -10.31 -6.20
C LYS A 41 16.43 -9.90 -5.64
N ALA A 42 15.90 -10.68 -4.69
CA ALA A 42 14.64 -10.36 -4.01
C ALA A 42 14.69 -8.96 -3.38
N PHE A 43 15.74 -8.67 -2.61
CA PHE A 43 15.93 -7.36 -1.99
C PHE A 43 16.00 -6.21 -3.02
N ARG A 44 16.78 -6.36 -4.10
CA ARG A 44 16.93 -5.31 -5.11
C ARG A 44 15.62 -5.00 -5.82
N TRP A 45 14.86 -6.02 -6.20
CA TRP A 45 13.57 -5.83 -6.85
C TRP A 45 12.53 -5.21 -5.92
N THR A 46 12.47 -5.67 -4.66
CA THR A 46 11.61 -5.06 -3.65
C THR A 46 11.99 -3.60 -3.39
N LEU A 47 13.29 -3.27 -3.32
CA LEU A 47 13.74 -1.89 -3.13
C LEU A 47 13.34 -1.00 -4.31
N ILE A 48 13.48 -1.48 -5.55
CA ILE A 48 13.03 -0.74 -6.75
C ILE A 48 11.52 -0.48 -6.69
N SER A 49 10.72 -1.48 -6.28
CA SER A 49 9.28 -1.32 -6.08
C SER A 49 8.96 -0.27 -5.01
N ALA A 50 9.62 -0.35 -3.86
CA ALA A 50 9.41 0.56 -2.74
C ALA A 50 9.76 2.03 -3.05
N LEU A 51 10.66 2.27 -4.03
CA LEU A 51 10.99 3.61 -4.49
C LEU A 51 9.93 4.22 -5.43
N ALA A 52 9.02 3.42 -5.97
CA ALA A 52 7.98 3.91 -6.88
C ALA A 52 7.01 4.86 -6.18
N GLU A 53 6.66 4.59 -4.92
CA GLU A 53 5.74 5.43 -4.14
C GLU A 53 6.30 6.81 -3.79
N PRO A 54 7.50 6.98 -3.18
CA PRO A 54 8.04 8.30 -2.93
C PRO A 54 8.28 9.06 -4.23
N PHE A 55 8.65 8.37 -5.31
CA PHE A 55 8.77 9.00 -6.63
C PHE A 55 7.41 9.48 -7.16
N GLY A 56 6.37 8.68 -7.03
CA GLY A 56 4.98 9.07 -7.34
C GLY A 56 4.50 10.23 -6.47
N GLY A 57 4.87 10.26 -5.19
CA GLY A 57 4.60 11.36 -4.27
C GLY A 57 5.26 12.67 -4.69
N ILE A 58 6.53 12.61 -5.13
CA ILE A 58 7.25 13.79 -5.67
C ILE A 58 6.58 14.29 -6.95
N ILE A 59 6.24 13.38 -7.88
CA ILE A 59 5.52 13.74 -9.12
C ILE A 59 4.18 14.38 -8.77
N GLY A 60 3.42 13.78 -7.85
CA GLY A 60 2.15 14.31 -7.37
C GLY A 60 2.29 15.69 -6.75
N TRP A 61 3.36 15.93 -5.98
CA TRP A 61 3.67 17.24 -5.41
C TRP A 61 3.99 18.29 -6.48
N LEU A 62 4.81 17.94 -7.48
CA LEU A 62 5.17 18.85 -8.59
C LEU A 62 3.97 19.23 -9.45
N ILE A 63 3.05 18.30 -9.68
CA ILE A 63 1.83 18.55 -10.48
C ILE A 63 0.77 19.32 -9.67
N ALA A 64 0.85 19.28 -8.33
CA ALA A 64 -0.15 19.87 -7.45
C ALA A 64 -0.03 21.40 -7.24
N ASP A 65 0.93 22.07 -7.87
CA ASP A 65 1.28 23.48 -7.65
C ASP A 65 0.09 24.44 -7.91
N ASP A 66 -0.73 24.17 -8.94
CA ASP A 66 -1.93 24.98 -9.26
C ASP A 66 -3.22 24.52 -8.54
N GLY A 67 -3.11 23.58 -7.59
CA GLY A 67 -4.25 23.04 -6.85
C GLY A 67 -5.00 21.99 -7.65
N LEU A 68 -4.78 20.73 -7.32
CA LEU A 68 -5.56 19.62 -7.86
C LEU A 68 -7.06 19.84 -7.59
N ASN A 69 -7.84 19.96 -8.66
CA ASN A 69 -9.29 20.05 -8.60
C ASN A 69 -9.86 18.77 -7.93
N ALA A 70 -10.95 18.89 -7.17
CA ALA A 70 -11.63 17.75 -6.53
C ALA A 70 -11.91 16.60 -7.52
N ASN A 71 -12.24 16.93 -8.77
CA ASN A 71 -12.44 15.92 -9.82
C ASN A 71 -11.16 15.14 -10.15
N VAL A 72 -10.01 15.82 -10.20
CA VAL A 72 -8.71 15.16 -10.48
C VAL A 72 -8.34 14.24 -9.32
N ASN A 73 -8.51 14.69 -8.08
CA ASN A 73 -8.28 13.84 -6.90
C ASN A 73 -9.21 12.62 -6.90
N GLY A 74 -10.49 12.80 -7.22
CA GLY A 74 -11.45 11.71 -7.32
C GLY A 74 -11.06 10.66 -8.37
N ILE A 75 -10.64 11.11 -9.56
CA ILE A 75 -10.17 10.22 -10.64
C ILE A 75 -8.88 9.49 -10.21
N MET A 76 -7.91 10.21 -9.63
CA MET A 76 -6.65 9.64 -9.14
C MET A 76 -6.90 8.56 -8.08
N PHE A 77 -7.71 8.85 -7.06
CA PHE A 77 -8.06 7.87 -6.03
C PHE A 77 -8.82 6.67 -6.62
N GLY A 78 -9.76 6.90 -7.55
CA GLY A 78 -10.48 5.82 -8.23
C GLY A 78 -9.54 4.89 -9.00
N LEU A 79 -8.56 5.44 -9.72
CA LEU A 79 -7.55 4.66 -10.43
C LEU A 79 -6.68 3.84 -9.47
N VAL A 80 -6.18 4.45 -8.39
CA VAL A 80 -5.34 3.77 -7.39
C VAL A 80 -6.10 2.63 -6.72
N VAL A 81 -7.35 2.88 -6.29
CA VAL A 81 -8.21 1.83 -5.70
C VAL A 81 -8.43 0.69 -6.69
N GLY A 82 -8.75 0.98 -7.95
CA GLY A 82 -8.96 -0.05 -8.97
C GLY A 82 -7.71 -0.92 -9.21
N MET A 83 -6.53 -0.30 -9.25
CA MET A 83 -5.26 -1.02 -9.39
C MET A 83 -5.00 -1.92 -8.18
N MET A 84 -5.09 -1.39 -6.95
CA MET A 84 -4.81 -2.16 -5.73
C MET A 84 -5.80 -3.30 -5.51
N VAL A 85 -7.08 -3.11 -5.82
CA VAL A 85 -8.08 -4.18 -5.79
C VAL A 85 -7.74 -5.28 -6.79
N THR A 86 -7.35 -4.91 -8.02
CA THR A 86 -7.00 -5.88 -9.06
C THR A 86 -5.76 -6.70 -8.67
N ILE A 87 -4.70 -6.05 -8.16
CA ILE A 87 -3.49 -6.72 -7.67
C ILE A 87 -3.84 -7.65 -6.51
N SER A 88 -4.67 -7.19 -5.56
CA SER A 88 -5.07 -7.99 -4.40
C SER A 88 -5.82 -9.26 -4.79
N ILE A 89 -6.80 -9.14 -5.69
CA ILE A 89 -7.65 -10.26 -6.11
C ILE A 89 -6.90 -11.20 -7.05
N LYS A 90 -6.18 -10.69 -8.05
CA LYS A 90 -5.57 -11.52 -9.09
C LYS A 90 -4.21 -12.06 -8.73
N GLU A 91 -3.50 -11.43 -7.78
CA GLU A 91 -2.13 -11.83 -7.43
C GLU A 91 -2.01 -12.20 -5.95
N LEU A 92 -2.28 -11.28 -5.01
CA LEU A 92 -1.96 -11.50 -3.59
C LEU A 92 -2.76 -12.64 -2.95
N ILE A 93 -4.08 -12.70 -3.17
CA ILE A 93 -4.93 -13.76 -2.63
C ILE A 93 -4.53 -15.14 -3.20
N PRO A 94 -4.38 -15.32 -4.53
CA PRO A 94 -3.88 -16.57 -5.09
C PRO A 94 -2.50 -16.98 -4.56
N ILE A 95 -1.57 -16.01 -4.44
CA ILE A 95 -0.23 -16.25 -3.87
C ILE A 95 -0.33 -16.73 -2.43
N ALA A 96 -1.17 -16.10 -1.60
CA ALA A 96 -1.38 -16.51 -0.21
C ALA A 96 -1.90 -17.96 -0.12
N HIS A 97 -2.85 -18.34 -0.98
CA HIS A 97 -3.34 -19.72 -1.06
C HIS A 97 -2.32 -20.71 -1.61
N HIS A 98 -1.38 -20.27 -2.46
CA HIS A 98 -0.30 -21.12 -2.97
C HIS A 98 0.74 -21.45 -1.89
N PHE A 99 1.07 -20.47 -1.02
CA PHE A 99 2.07 -20.66 0.04
C PHE A 99 1.51 -21.28 1.33
N CYS A 100 0.22 -21.17 1.61
CA CYS A 100 -0.41 -21.78 2.77
C CYS A 100 -1.04 -23.14 2.45
N LEU A 101 -0.66 -24.17 3.21
CA LEU A 101 -1.21 -25.52 3.09
C LEU A 101 -2.69 -25.61 3.53
N SER A 102 -3.12 -24.78 4.48
CA SER A 102 -4.51 -24.71 4.95
C SER A 102 -5.21 -23.48 4.39
N LYS A 103 -6.30 -23.70 3.65
CA LYS A 103 -7.11 -22.64 3.04
C LYS A 103 -7.80 -21.76 4.10
N ASP A 104 -8.17 -22.33 5.24
CA ASP A 104 -8.87 -21.62 6.31
C ASP A 104 -8.00 -20.54 6.95
N ASN A 105 -6.69 -20.81 7.10
CA ASN A 105 -5.74 -19.85 7.67
C ASN A 105 -5.60 -18.59 6.81
N VAL A 106 -5.65 -18.73 5.48
CA VAL A 106 -5.60 -17.59 4.55
C VAL A 106 -6.84 -16.72 4.74
N THR A 107 -8.02 -17.34 4.78
CA THR A 107 -9.29 -16.63 4.98
C THR A 107 -9.31 -15.89 6.33
N TYR A 108 -8.89 -16.54 7.42
CA TYR A 108 -8.81 -15.89 8.73
C TYR A 108 -7.80 -14.74 8.76
N SER A 109 -6.67 -14.87 8.07
CA SER A 109 -5.66 -13.81 8.00
C SER A 109 -6.16 -12.59 7.21
N ILE A 110 -6.90 -12.82 6.11
CA ILE A 110 -7.55 -11.75 5.33
C ILE A 110 -8.59 -11.03 6.18
N LEU A 111 -9.48 -11.77 6.86
CA LEU A 111 -10.48 -11.21 7.76
C LEU A 111 -9.85 -10.39 8.88
N PHE A 112 -8.80 -10.93 9.51
CA PHE A 112 -8.07 -10.24 10.56
C PHE A 112 -7.43 -8.94 10.05
N GLY A 113 -6.78 -8.96 8.88
CA GLY A 113 -6.22 -7.77 8.26
C GLY A 113 -7.28 -6.69 7.98
N MET A 114 -8.46 -7.09 7.48
CA MET A 114 -9.59 -6.16 7.28
C MET A 114 -10.07 -5.56 8.60
N CYS A 115 -10.16 -6.35 9.68
CA CYS A 115 -10.52 -5.84 11.00
C CYS A 115 -9.48 -4.86 11.55
N VAL A 116 -8.19 -5.12 11.38
CA VAL A 116 -7.11 -4.21 11.83
C VAL A 116 -7.22 -2.86 11.13
N ILE A 117 -7.42 -2.85 9.80
CA ILE A 117 -7.58 -1.60 9.04
C ILE A 117 -8.87 -0.86 9.44
N ALA A 118 -10.00 -1.57 9.56
CA ALA A 118 -11.25 -0.96 9.98
C ALA A 118 -11.14 -0.33 11.38
N PHE A 119 -10.53 -1.03 12.33
CA PHE A 119 -10.29 -0.52 13.67
C PHE A 119 -9.34 0.70 13.67
N SER A 120 -8.30 0.66 12.85
CA SER A 120 -7.35 1.78 12.71
C SER A 120 -8.03 3.05 12.21
N PHE A 121 -8.95 2.94 11.24
CA PHE A 121 -9.73 4.08 10.77
C PHE A 121 -10.65 4.66 11.86
N ILE A 122 -11.34 3.81 12.61
CA ILE A 122 -12.19 4.26 13.73
C ILE A 122 -11.36 4.99 14.79
N LEU A 123 -10.16 4.48 15.08
CA LEU A 123 -9.29 5.06 16.09
C LEU A 123 -8.72 6.42 15.63
N LEU A 124 -8.37 6.56 14.35
CA LEU A 124 -7.91 7.83 13.78
C LEU A 124 -9.02 8.88 13.78
N ASP A 125 -10.24 8.51 13.39
CA ASP A 125 -11.42 9.39 13.42
C ASP A 125 -11.69 9.90 14.85
N TYR A 126 -11.59 9.02 15.86
CA TYR A 126 -11.72 9.41 17.27
C TYR A 126 -10.58 10.32 17.76
N ALA A 127 -9.38 10.16 17.20
CA ALA A 127 -8.23 11.01 17.51
C ALA A 127 -8.30 12.41 16.85
N GLY A 128 -9.33 12.66 16.04
CA GLY A 128 -9.53 13.94 15.34
C GLY A 128 -8.56 14.15 14.18
N VAL A 129 -8.08 13.06 13.58
CA VAL A 129 -7.24 13.02 12.37
C VAL A 129 -8.07 12.48 11.22
#